data_AF-A0A0R2NYX6-F1
#
_entry.id   AF-A0A0R2NYX6-F1
#
_cell.length_a   1.000
_cell.length_b   1.000
_cell.length_c   1.000
_cell.angle_alpha   90.00
_cell.angle_beta   90.00
_cell.angle_gamma   90.00
#
_symmetry.space_group_name_H-M   'P 1'
#
loop_
_entity.id
_entity.type
_entity.pdbx_description
1 polymer ?
#
loop_
_entity_poly.entity_id
_entity_poly.type
_entity_poly.pdbx_seq_one_letter_code
_entity_poly.pdbx_strand_id
1 'polypeptide(L)'
;MAIDKWLAVTSVGLFAMFAGEMISVYYFMMTVPLDSVVAQGFQPDPKLIQFVSIGAAPAGILAAVAFIMSRNYGSKQIGTLIIVGGIILLAGNLIAYSMVDSFPEVYVTDAVVFVPLLFMVLSAPVMAVGSSLI
;
A
#
# COMPACT_ATOMS: atom_id res chain seq x y z
N MET A 1 16.35 -14.30 14.70
CA MET A 1 15.41 -15.34 14.24
C MET A 1 13.96 -15.03 14.59
N ALA A 2 13.63 -14.46 15.76
CA ALA A 2 12.24 -14.05 16.02
C ALA A 2 11.92 -12.64 15.51
N ILE A 3 12.78 -11.65 15.78
CA ILE A 3 12.47 -10.24 15.54
C ILE A 3 12.37 -9.89 14.05
N ASP A 4 13.29 -10.39 13.23
CA ASP A 4 13.32 -10.25 11.77
C ASP A 4 12.05 -10.82 11.11
N LYS A 5 11.56 -11.96 11.62
CA LYS A 5 10.31 -12.56 11.19
C LYS A 5 9.09 -11.70 11.58
N TRP A 6 9.03 -11.24 12.83
CA TRP A 6 7.91 -10.40 13.28
C TRP A 6 7.88 -9.05 12.56
N LEU A 7 9.03 -8.45 12.26
CA LEU A 7 9.12 -7.23 11.44
C LEU A 7 8.54 -7.47 10.03
N ALA A 8 8.88 -8.59 9.40
CA ALA A 8 8.34 -8.96 8.09
C ALA A 8 6.82 -9.22 8.15
N VAL A 9 6.31 -9.89 9.18
CA VAL A 9 4.87 -10.11 9.37
C VAL A 9 4.13 -8.79 9.57
N THR A 10 4.63 -7.90 10.43
CA THR A 10 4.02 -6.59 10.65
C THR A 10 4.03 -5.74 9.38
N SER A 11 5.13 -5.79 8.60
CA SER A 11 5.21 -5.13 7.30
C SER A 11 4.09 -5.58 6.35
N VAL A 12 3.87 -6.90 6.23
CA VAL A 12 2.77 -7.46 5.43
C VAL A 12 1.41 -6.95 5.91
N GLY A 13 1.19 -6.93 7.23
CA GLY A 13 -0.04 -6.40 7.83
C GLY A 13 -0.28 -4.93 7.48
N LEU A 14 0.75 -4.10 7.54
CA LEU A 14 0.65 -2.67 7.18
C LEU A 14 0.42 -2.46 5.67
N PHE A 15 1.03 -3.28 4.80
CA PHE A 15 0.72 -3.24 3.37
C PHE A 15 -0.73 -3.64 3.09
N ALA A 16 -1.25 -4.65 3.79
CA ALA A 16 -2.65 -5.06 3.68
C ALA A 16 -3.62 -3.97 4.19
N MET A 17 -3.29 -3.33 5.31
CA MET A 17 -4.04 -2.19 5.84
C MET A 17 -4.07 -1.05 4.82
N PHE A 18 -2.91 -0.66 4.28
CA PHE A 18 -2.83 0.40 3.26
C PHE A 18 -3.66 0.07 2.01
N ALA A 19 -3.55 -1.16 1.50
CA ALA A 19 -4.36 -1.61 0.36
C ALA A 19 -5.88 -1.51 0.66
N GLY A 20 -6.30 -1.94 1.85
CA GLY A 20 -7.69 -1.85 2.30
C GLY A 20 -8.19 -0.40 2.43
N GLU A 21 -7.37 0.49 3.00
CA GLU A 21 -7.68 1.92 3.14
C GLU A 21 -7.85 2.60 1.77
N MET A 22 -6.94 2.32 0.84
CA MET A 22 -7.00 2.83 -0.53
C MET A 22 -8.30 2.39 -1.22
N ILE A 23 -8.60 1.09 -1.22
CA ILE A 23 -9.83 0.56 -1.84
C ILE A 23 -11.07 1.16 -1.18
N SER A 24 -11.08 1.28 0.15
CA SER A 24 -12.24 1.78 0.90
C SER A 24 -12.55 3.24 0.58
N VAL A 25 -11.53 4.10 0.51
CA VAL A 25 -11.74 5.52 0.17
C VAL A 25 -12.11 5.69 -1.30
N TYR A 26 -11.57 4.88 -2.20
CA TYR A 26 -11.91 4.92 -3.63
C TYR A 26 -13.36 4.48 -3.83
N TYR A 27 -13.79 3.44 -3.10
CA TYR A 27 -15.18 3.03 -3.07
C TYR A 27 -16.10 4.11 -2.50
N PHE A 28 -15.69 4.80 -1.43
CA PHE A 28 -16.44 5.92 -0.87
C PHE A 28 -16.65 7.04 -1.90
N MET A 29 -15.59 7.45 -2.61
CA MET A 29 -15.65 8.50 -3.64
C MET A 29 -16.57 8.15 -4.82
N MET A 30 -16.70 6.86 -5.14
CA MET A 30 -17.58 6.37 -6.20
C MET A 30 -19.05 6.26 -5.78
N THR A 31 -19.32 5.94 -4.52
CA THR A 31 -20.66 5.51 -4.09
C THR A 31 -21.44 6.53 -3.27
N VAL A 32 -20.75 7.47 -2.62
CA VAL A 32 -21.40 8.44 -1.74
C VAL A 32 -21.86 9.67 -2.53
N PRO A 33 -23.16 10.02 -2.48
CA PRO A 33 -23.68 11.22 -3.14
C PRO A 33 -22.99 12.49 -2.63
N LEU A 34 -22.65 13.40 -3.56
CA LEU A 34 -21.92 14.64 -3.27
C LEU A 34 -22.69 15.61 -2.38
N ASP A 35 -24.03 15.52 -2.36
CA ASP A 35 -24.92 16.31 -1.52
C ASP A 35 -24.99 15.81 -0.08
N SER A 36 -24.43 14.63 0.22
CA SER A 36 -24.39 14.10 1.59
C SER A 36 -23.50 14.95 2.51
N VAL A 37 -23.90 15.11 3.77
CA VAL A 37 -23.12 15.84 4.80
C VAL A 37 -21.71 15.28 4.96
N VAL A 38 -21.52 13.98 4.68
CA VAL A 38 -20.22 13.30 4.80
C VAL A 38 -19.31 13.58 3.60
N ALA A 39 -19.87 13.78 2.40
CA ALA A 39 -19.11 14.21 1.23
C ALA A 39 -18.75 15.71 1.28
N GLN A 40 -19.60 16.52 1.92
CA GLN A 40 -19.37 17.95 2.10
C GLN A 40 -18.11 18.18 2.96
N GLY A 41 -17.02 18.61 2.31
CA GLY A 41 -15.73 18.87 2.96
C GLY A 41 -14.75 17.70 2.89
N PHE A 42 -15.09 16.60 2.22
CA PHE A 42 -14.13 15.54 1.94
C PHE A 42 -13.08 16.02 0.94
N GLN A 43 -11.80 15.92 1.32
CA GLN A 43 -10.66 16.23 0.46
C GLN A 43 -9.82 14.96 0.27
N PRO A 44 -9.69 14.43 -0.97
CA PRO A 44 -8.94 13.20 -1.22
C PRO A 44 -7.45 13.33 -0.86
N ASP A 45 -6.78 14.42 -1.25
CA ASP A 45 -5.32 14.51 -1.20
C ASP A 45 -4.74 14.36 0.21
N PRO A 46 -5.21 15.12 1.23
CA PRO A 46 -4.70 14.97 2.59
C PRO A 46 -4.95 13.58 3.15
N LYS A 47 -6.04 12.92 2.73
CA LYS A 47 -6.42 11.59 3.19
C LYS A 47 -5.51 10.51 2.62
N LEU A 48 -5.20 10.59 1.32
CA LEU A 48 -4.29 9.66 0.67
C LEU A 48 -2.86 9.79 1.23
N ILE A 49 -2.37 11.01 1.42
CA ILE A 49 -1.05 11.25 2.03
C ILE A 49 -0.99 10.70 3.47
N GLN A 50 -2.08 10.81 4.22
CA GLN A 50 -2.19 10.21 5.55
C GLN A 50 -2.03 8.69 5.50
N PHE A 51 -2.73 8.00 4.60
CA PHE A 51 -2.64 6.54 4.44
C PHE A 51 -1.24 6.07 4.04
N VAL A 52 -0.58 6.81 3.15
CA VAL A 52 0.83 6.55 2.83
C VAL A 52 1.70 6.62 4.08
N SER A 53 1.48 7.63 4.92
CA SER A 53 2.29 7.88 6.11
C SER A 53 2.07 6.87 7.23
N ILE A 54 0.86 6.32 7.39
CA ILE A 54 0.55 5.35 8.45
C ILE A 54 0.66 3.88 8.00
N GLY A 55 0.55 3.63 6.69
CA GLY A 55 0.53 2.30 6.11
C GLY A 55 1.80 2.00 5.30
N ALA A 56 1.86 2.51 4.07
CA ALA A 56 2.89 2.13 3.11
C ALA A 56 4.33 2.49 3.54
N ALA A 57 4.54 3.69 4.09
CA ALA A 57 5.85 4.16 4.53
C ALA A 57 6.43 3.31 5.69
N PRO A 58 5.73 3.12 6.83
CA PRO A 58 6.23 2.25 7.89
C PRO A 58 6.30 0.79 7.44
N ALA A 59 5.37 0.29 6.61
CA ALA A 59 5.46 -1.07 6.04
C ALA A 59 6.77 -1.29 5.27
N GLY A 60 7.14 -0.34 4.40
CA GLY A 60 8.37 -0.39 3.61
C GLY A 60 9.62 -0.38 4.48
N ILE A 61 9.66 0.47 5.52
CA ILE A 61 10.79 0.51 6.47
C ILE A 61 10.92 -0.84 7.18
N LEU A 62 9.83 -1.42 7.68
CA LEU A 62 9.87 -2.71 8.36
C LEU A 62 10.32 -3.85 7.43
N ALA A 63 9.87 -3.86 6.17
CA ALA A 63 10.36 -4.81 5.16
C ALA A 63 11.87 -4.65 4.93
N ALA A 64 12.35 -3.42 4.78
CA ALA A 64 13.77 -3.13 4.55
C ALA A 64 14.64 -3.55 5.74
N VAL A 65 14.20 -3.26 6.97
CA VAL A 65 14.92 -3.68 8.19
C VAL A 65 14.93 -5.20 8.30
N ALA A 66 13.80 -5.87 8.08
CA ALA A 66 13.72 -7.33 8.08
C ALA A 66 14.66 -7.96 7.02
N PHE A 67 14.75 -7.34 5.84
CA PHE A 67 15.71 -7.75 4.80
C PHE A 67 17.17 -7.56 5.23
N ILE A 68 17.55 -6.39 5.73
CA ILE A 68 18.92 -6.09 6.15
C ILE A 68 19.37 -7.02 7.28
N MET A 69 18.47 -7.40 8.18
CA MET A 69 18.78 -8.35 9.25
C MET A 69 18.97 -9.78 8.73
N SER A 70 18.27 -10.17 7.66
CA SER A 70 18.25 -11.55 7.15
C SER A 70 19.19 -11.83 5.97
N ARG A 71 19.68 -10.80 5.27
CA ARG A 71 20.55 -10.94 4.08
C ARG A 71 21.86 -11.71 4.32
N ASN A 72 22.39 -11.75 5.55
CA ASN A 72 23.69 -12.38 5.83
C ASN A 72 23.61 -13.90 5.92
N TYR A 73 22.44 -14.45 6.26
CA TYR A 73 22.22 -15.90 6.36
C TYR A 73 21.21 -16.43 5.33
N GLY A 74 20.44 -15.54 4.70
CA GLY A 74 19.36 -15.91 3.78
C GLY A 74 18.18 -16.53 4.52
N SER A 75 16.95 -16.20 4.12
CA SER A 75 15.77 -16.76 4.76
C SER A 75 14.60 -16.80 3.79
N LYS A 76 14.29 -18.01 3.31
CA LYS A 76 13.15 -18.26 2.43
C LYS A 76 11.84 -17.77 3.05
N GLN A 77 11.66 -17.92 4.36
CA GLN A 77 10.45 -17.46 5.05
C GLN A 77 10.31 -15.93 4.99
N ILE A 78 11.38 -15.18 5.28
CA ILE A 78 11.34 -13.72 5.29
C ILE A 78 11.26 -13.17 3.86
N GLY A 79 12.03 -13.74 2.93
CA GLY A 79 11.94 -13.39 1.51
C GLY A 79 10.52 -13.56 0.96
N THR A 80 9.88 -14.70 1.26
CA THR A 80 8.48 -14.95 0.85
C THR A 80 7.52 -13.93 1.46
N LEU A 81 7.66 -13.58 2.75
CA LEU A 81 6.81 -12.57 3.38
C LEU A 81 6.95 -11.20 2.72
N ILE A 82 8.17 -10.78 2.39
CA ILE A 82 8.41 -9.50 1.69
C ILE A 82 7.79 -9.52 0.29
N ILE A 83 7.91 -10.64 -0.44
CA ILE A 83 7.26 -10.80 -1.76
C ILE A 83 5.74 -10.70 -1.62
N VAL A 84 5.15 -11.39 -0.64
CA VAL A 84 3.71 -11.32 -0.37
C VAL A 84 3.27 -9.89 -0.08
N GLY A 85 4.04 -9.15 0.73
CA GLY A 85 3.79 -7.72 0.97
C GLY A 85 3.80 -6.89 -0.32
N GLY A 86 4.76 -7.14 -1.21
CA GLY A 86 4.82 -6.52 -2.53
C GLY A 86 3.62 -6.87 -3.43
N ILE A 87 3.18 -8.13 -3.44
CA ILE A 87 1.98 -8.57 -4.19
C ILE A 87 0.73 -7.86 -3.67
N ILE A 88 0.56 -7.76 -2.35
CA ILE A 88 -0.58 -7.06 -1.73
C ILE A 88 -0.56 -5.58 -2.12
N LEU A 89 0.62 -4.95 -2.05
CA LEU A 89 0.78 -3.56 -2.47
C LEU A 89 0.40 -3.36 -3.94
N LEU A 90 0.85 -4.26 -4.83
CA LEU A 90 0.50 -4.21 -6.25
C LEU A 90 -1.01 -4.38 -6.47
N ALA A 91 -1.59 -5.47 -5.95
CA ALA A 91 -3.00 -5.81 -6.16
C ALA A 91 -3.93 -4.74 -5.59
N GLY A 92 -3.66 -4.25 -4.37
CA GLY A 92 -4.47 -3.22 -3.74
C GLY A 92 -4.52 -1.92 -4.54
N ASN A 93 -3.35 -1.47 -5.02
CA ASN A 93 -3.26 -0.24 -5.80
C ASN A 93 -3.76 -0.42 -7.24
N LEU A 94 -3.67 -1.62 -7.81
CA LEU A 94 -4.27 -1.91 -9.12
C LEU A 94 -5.79 -1.87 -9.06
N ILE A 95 -6.39 -2.44 -8.01
CA ILE A 95 -7.83 -2.36 -7.78
C ILE A 95 -8.23 -0.90 -7.57
N ALA A 96 -7.55 -0.16 -6.69
CA ALA A 96 -7.84 1.26 -6.48
C ALA A 96 -7.75 2.06 -7.79
N TYR A 97 -6.66 1.90 -8.56
CA TYR A 97 -6.49 2.60 -9.82
C TYR A 97 -7.59 2.30 -10.84
N SER A 98 -8.09 1.05 -10.89
CA SER A 98 -9.19 0.68 -11.79
C SER A 98 -10.52 1.39 -11.50
N MET A 99 -10.68 2.00 -10.31
CA MET A 99 -11.90 2.71 -9.91
C MET A 99 -11.88 4.19 -10.33
N VAL A 100 -10.71 4.73 -10.70
CA VAL A 100 -10.50 6.17 -10.94
C VAL A 100 -11.43 6.71 -12.04
N ASP A 101 -11.64 5.95 -13.11
CA ASP A 101 -12.49 6.34 -14.24
C ASP A 101 -13.99 6.43 -13.87
N SER A 102 -14.38 5.93 -12.70
CA SER A 102 -15.77 5.95 -12.21
C SER A 102 -16.06 7.12 -11.25
N PHE A 103 -15.09 8.01 -11.02
CA PHE A 103 -15.24 9.10 -10.07
C PHE A 103 -15.94 10.33 -10.66
N PRO A 104 -16.71 11.06 -9.86
CA PRO A 104 -17.06 12.44 -10.18
C PRO A 104 -15.79 13.30 -10.35
N GLU A 105 -15.77 14.20 -11.33
CA GLU A 105 -14.59 15.03 -11.66
C GLU A 105 -14.01 15.79 -10.47
N VAL A 106 -14.84 16.17 -9.49
CA VAL A 106 -14.41 16.88 -8.28
C VAL A 106 -13.38 16.10 -7.43
N TYR A 107 -13.35 14.78 -7.54
CA TYR A 107 -12.40 13.92 -6.82
C TYR A 107 -11.20 13.48 -7.66
N VAL A 108 -11.16 13.80 -8.96
CA VAL A 108 -10.03 13.41 -9.84
C VAL A 108 -8.89 14.40 -9.67
N THR A 109 -8.14 14.24 -8.58
CA THR A 109 -6.95 15.03 -8.27
C THR A 109 -5.68 14.28 -8.67
N ASP A 110 -4.55 15.01 -8.73
CA ASP A 110 -3.25 14.43 -8.99
C ASP A 110 -2.91 13.31 -7.99
N ALA A 111 -3.21 13.49 -6.70
CA ALA A 111 -2.93 12.47 -5.70
C ALA A 111 -3.75 11.19 -5.95
N VAL A 112 -5.01 11.31 -6.35
CA VAL A 112 -5.89 10.17 -6.65
C VAL A 112 -5.40 9.38 -7.87
N VAL A 113 -4.79 10.03 -8.85
CA VAL A 113 -4.23 9.33 -10.01
C VAL A 113 -2.85 8.76 -9.71
N PHE A 114 -1.95 9.56 -9.13
CA PHE A 114 -0.54 9.22 -9.03
C PHE A 114 -0.18 8.35 -7.83
N VAL A 115 -0.92 8.41 -6.71
CA VAL A 115 -0.60 7.60 -5.52
C VAL A 115 -0.70 6.09 -5.84
N PRO A 116 -1.81 5.57 -6.42
CA PRO A 116 -1.86 4.16 -6.79
C PRO A 116 -0.76 3.77 -7.78
N LEU A 117 -0.49 4.60 -8.79
CA LEU A 117 0.56 4.35 -9.79
C LEU A 117 1.94 4.22 -9.15
N LEU A 118 2.27 5.14 -8.23
CA LEU A 118 3.52 5.12 -7.48
C LEU A 118 3.70 3.78 -6.75
N PHE A 119 2.67 3.32 -6.04
CA PHE A 119 2.76 2.08 -5.25
C PHE A 119 2.70 0.81 -6.09
N MET A 120 2.05 0.85 -7.26
CA MET A 120 2.18 -0.21 -8.27
C MET A 120 3.63 -0.33 -8.74
N VAL A 121 4.30 0.78 -9.06
CA VAL A 121 5.71 0.77 -9.48
C VAL A 121 6.63 0.34 -8.34
N LEU A 122 6.41 0.84 -7.11
CA LEU A 122 7.21 0.48 -5.93
C LEU A 122 7.03 -0.97 -5.48
N SER A 123 5.95 -1.64 -5.86
CA SER A 123 5.79 -3.06 -5.55
C SER A 123 6.86 -3.94 -6.20
N ALA A 124 7.32 -3.59 -7.41
CA ALA A 124 8.33 -4.35 -8.15
C ALA A 124 9.68 -4.43 -7.41
N PRO A 125 10.31 -3.32 -6.95
CA PRO A 125 11.54 -3.40 -6.18
C PRO A 125 11.34 -4.11 -4.83
N VAL A 126 10.18 -3.98 -4.18
CA VAL A 126 9.89 -4.73 -2.93
C VAL A 126 9.94 -6.24 -3.17
N MET A 127 9.28 -6.73 -4.23
CA MET A 127 9.32 -8.15 -4.61
C MET A 127 10.71 -8.60 -5.03
N ALA A 128 11.45 -7.78 -5.79
CA ALA A 128 12.82 -8.08 -6.20
C ALA A 128 13.75 -8.26 -4.99
N VAL A 129 13.67 -7.36 -4.00
CA VAL A 129 14.43 -7.45 -2.76
C VAL A 129 14.05 -8.71 -1.99
N GLY A 130 12.76 -9.03 -1.86
CA GLY A 130 12.31 -10.28 -1.23
C GLY A 130 12.83 -11.54 -1.93
N SER A 131 12.86 -11.54 -3.26
CA SER A 131 13.37 -12.66 -4.06
C SER A 131 14.85 -12.95 -3.86
N SER A 132 15.65 -11.93 -3.54
CA SER A 132 17.09 -12.09 -3.30
C SER A 132 17.45 -12.81 -1.98
N LEU A 133 16.46 -13.08 -1.11
CA LEU A 133 16.63 -13.84 0.14
C LEU A 133 16.28 -15.34 0.02
N ILE A 134 15.80 -15.77 -1.15
CA ILE A 134 15.32 -17.14 -1.41
C ILE A 134 16.41 -17.97 -2.07
#